data_AF-A0A2D6MMU0-F1
#
_entry.id   AF-A0A2D6MMU0-F1
#
_cell.length_a   1.000
_cell.length_b   1.000
_cell.length_c   1.000
_cell.angle_alpha   90.00
_cell.angle_beta   90.00
_cell.angle_gamma   90.00
#
_symmetry.space_group_name_H-M   'P 1'
#
loop_
_entity.id
_entity.type
_entity.pdbx_description
1 polymer ?
#
loop_
_entity_poly.entity_id
_entity_poly.type
_entity_poly.pdbx_seq_one_letter_code
_entity_poly.pdbx_strand_id
1 'polypeptide(L)'
;MANRFAQVGGVTVATQQKRESVMRQEYDMRALILSLVLLGCVSVSAETARSEKGLADRLVQLMDVASTVAGSAEVTADAMISQNPTLKPYKSVIMEWFGIAFAEAAFESKIAEVYSAAFSETELREMIGFYETPTGQRLIEMQPELFRKGAAIGRQLGEEKSGLLQEMIATRAAELERLGQ
;
A
#
# COMPACT_ATOMS: atom_id res chain seq x y z
N MET A 1 -24.62 -92.28 -11.94
CA MET A 1 -23.31 -91.59 -12.07
C MET A 1 -23.55 -90.19 -12.61
N ALA A 2 -22.78 -89.22 -12.10
CA ALA A 2 -22.65 -87.82 -12.53
C ALA A 2 -23.86 -86.89 -12.32
N ASN A 3 -23.75 -85.94 -11.37
CA ASN A 3 -23.38 -84.57 -11.74
C ASN A 3 -23.07 -83.73 -10.48
N ARG A 4 -21.78 -83.48 -10.20
CA ARG A 4 -21.30 -82.73 -9.02
C ARG A 4 -20.22 -81.74 -9.45
N PHE A 5 -20.52 -80.82 -10.36
CA PHE A 5 -19.51 -79.84 -10.85
C PHE A 5 -20.04 -78.42 -11.17
N ALA A 6 -21.24 -78.02 -10.74
CA ALA A 6 -21.82 -76.73 -11.13
C ALA A 6 -21.66 -75.57 -10.12
N GLN A 7 -20.90 -75.71 -9.02
CA GLN A 7 -20.87 -74.71 -7.94
C GLN A 7 -19.60 -73.87 -7.77
N VAL A 8 -18.57 -74.02 -8.60
CA VAL A 8 -17.29 -73.31 -8.36
C VAL A 8 -17.16 -71.99 -9.14
N GLY A 9 -17.99 -71.73 -10.16
CA GLY A 9 -17.86 -70.55 -11.02
C GLY A 9 -18.54 -69.25 -10.56
N GLY A 10 -19.50 -69.32 -9.63
CA GLY A 10 -20.34 -68.17 -9.26
C GLY A 10 -19.75 -67.22 -8.20
N VAL A 11 -18.84 -67.72 -7.36
CA VAL A 11 -18.30 -66.94 -6.22
C VAL A 11 -17.18 -65.99 -6.68
N THR A 12 -16.42 -66.37 -7.71
CA THR A 12 -15.25 -65.63 -8.22
C THR A 12 -15.65 -64.38 -9.02
N VAL A 13 -16.77 -64.40 -9.74
CA VAL A 13 -17.25 -63.25 -10.53
C VAL A 13 -17.83 -62.15 -9.64
N ALA A 14 -18.59 -62.53 -8.60
CA ALA A 14 -19.20 -61.59 -7.67
C ALA A 14 -18.18 -60.81 -6.82
N THR A 15 -17.02 -61.40 -6.52
CA THR A 15 -15.94 -60.74 -5.77
C THR A 15 -15.13 -59.77 -6.63
N GLN A 16 -15.03 -60.02 -7.93
CA GLN A 16 -14.31 -59.16 -8.88
C GLN A 16 -15.13 -57.91 -9.23
N GLN A 17 -16.43 -58.08 -9.46
CA GLN A 17 -17.36 -56.98 -9.78
C GLN A 17 -17.55 -56.00 -8.62
N LYS A 18 -17.53 -56.50 -7.37
CA LYS A 18 -17.60 -55.66 -6.15
C LYS A 18 -16.31 -54.86 -5.90
N ARG A 19 -15.15 -55.39 -6.31
CA ARG A 19 -13.86 -54.66 -6.24
C ARG A 19 -13.81 -53.53 -7.26
N GLU A 20 -14.29 -53.75 -8.47
CA GLU A 20 -14.32 -52.71 -9.53
C GLU A 20 -15.30 -51.58 -9.25
N SER A 21 -16.45 -51.88 -8.64
CA SER A 21 -17.43 -50.85 -8.23
C SER A 21 -16.93 -49.96 -7.09
N VAL A 22 -16.24 -50.55 -6.10
CA VAL A 22 -15.63 -49.81 -4.99
C VAL A 22 -14.48 -48.93 -5.48
N MET A 23 -13.64 -49.44 -6.38
CA MET A 23 -12.54 -48.66 -6.95
C MET A 23 -13.05 -47.46 -7.77
N ARG A 24 -14.09 -47.62 -8.62
CA ARG A 24 -14.70 -46.47 -9.35
C ARG A 24 -15.28 -45.42 -8.41
N GLN A 25 -15.93 -45.85 -7.32
CA GLN A 25 -16.51 -44.96 -6.31
C GLN A 25 -15.43 -44.18 -5.52
N GLU A 26 -14.25 -44.77 -5.29
CA GLU A 26 -13.11 -44.09 -4.67
C GLU A 26 -12.43 -43.09 -5.62
N TYR A 27 -12.35 -43.38 -6.92
CA TYR A 27 -11.81 -42.45 -7.92
C TYR A 27 -12.73 -41.24 -8.16
N ASP A 28 -14.06 -41.43 -8.23
CA ASP A 28 -15.03 -40.33 -8.35
C ASP A 28 -15.04 -39.43 -7.11
N MET A 29 -14.93 -40.01 -5.91
CA MET A 29 -14.90 -39.24 -4.65
C MET A 29 -13.58 -38.45 -4.50
N ARG A 30 -12.45 -39.02 -4.94
CA ARG A 30 -11.15 -38.32 -4.96
C ARG A 30 -11.10 -37.22 -6.03
N ALA A 31 -11.68 -37.44 -7.21
CA ALA A 31 -11.79 -36.43 -8.25
C ALA A 31 -12.74 -35.28 -7.83
N LEU A 32 -13.83 -35.59 -7.13
CA LEU A 32 -14.74 -34.60 -6.55
C LEU A 32 -14.04 -33.76 -5.47
N ILE A 33 -13.27 -34.37 -4.58
CA ILE A 33 -12.50 -33.68 -3.53
C ILE A 33 -11.36 -32.83 -4.14
N LEU A 34 -10.67 -33.31 -5.17
CA LEU A 34 -9.66 -32.53 -5.91
C LEU A 34 -10.27 -31.34 -6.67
N SER A 35 -11.49 -31.47 -7.20
CA SER A 35 -12.20 -30.36 -7.85
C SER A 35 -12.68 -29.28 -6.87
N LEU A 36 -13.00 -29.66 -5.62
CA LEU A 36 -13.46 -28.74 -4.58
C LEU A 36 -12.32 -27.90 -3.98
N VAL A 37 -11.10 -28.44 -3.94
CA VAL A 37 -9.90 -27.74 -3.41
C VAL A 37 -9.39 -26.67 -4.39
N LEU A 38 -9.53 -26.88 -5.71
CA LEU A 38 -9.11 -25.90 -6.72
C LEU A 38 -10.02 -24.68 -6.81
N LEU A 39 -11.29 -24.77 -6.39
CA LEU A 39 -12.22 -23.63 -6.36
C LEU A 39 -12.03 -22.72 -5.12
N GLY A 40 -11.35 -23.20 -4.07
CA GLY A 40 -11.14 -22.45 -2.83
C GLY A 40 -9.97 -21.46 -2.85
N CYS A 41 -8.93 -21.71 -3.67
CA CYS A 41 -7.74 -20.86 -3.68
C CYS A 41 -7.95 -19.49 -4.34
N VAL A 42 -8.96 -19.33 -5.21
CA VAL A 42 -9.17 -18.06 -5.94
C VAL A 42 -9.92 -17.02 -5.09
N SER A 43 -10.81 -17.45 -4.19
CA SER A 43 -11.62 -16.53 -3.38
C SER A 43 -10.83 -15.87 -2.25
N VAL A 44 -9.83 -16.58 -1.68
CA VAL A 44 -9.01 -16.05 -0.57
C VAL A 44 -8.18 -14.85 -1.01
N SER A 45 -7.51 -14.90 -2.16
CA SER A 45 -6.66 -13.79 -2.62
C SER A 45 -7.44 -12.51 -2.96
N ALA A 46 -8.67 -12.64 -3.46
CA ALA A 46 -9.51 -11.49 -3.79
C ALA A 46 -10.13 -10.83 -2.54
N GLU A 47 -10.42 -11.61 -1.51
CA GLU A 47 -11.00 -11.12 -0.25
C GLU A 47 -9.94 -10.45 0.64
N THR A 48 -8.71 -11.00 0.69
CA THR A 48 -7.58 -10.38 1.39
C THR A 48 -7.18 -9.04 0.77
N ALA A 49 -7.04 -8.97 -0.57
CA ALA A 49 -6.71 -7.72 -1.25
C ALA A 49 -7.78 -6.62 -1.06
N ARG A 50 -9.07 -7.01 -0.97
CA ARG A 50 -10.16 -6.07 -0.68
C ARG A 50 -10.16 -5.59 0.77
N SER A 51 -9.75 -6.45 1.71
CA SER A 51 -9.57 -6.12 3.13
C SER A 51 -8.40 -5.15 3.34
N GLU A 52 -7.25 -5.41 2.72
CA GLU A 52 -6.05 -4.55 2.80
C GLU A 52 -6.29 -3.16 2.23
N LYS A 53 -6.95 -3.06 1.05
CA LYS A 53 -7.33 -1.77 0.48
C LYS A 53 -8.23 -0.97 1.42
N GLY A 54 -9.21 -1.62 2.04
CA GLY A 54 -10.09 -0.97 3.02
C GLY A 54 -9.36 -0.47 4.29
N LEU A 55 -8.30 -1.16 4.71
CA LEU A 55 -7.48 -0.71 5.84
C LEU A 55 -6.60 0.49 5.47
N ALA A 56 -5.97 0.46 4.31
CA ALA A 56 -5.18 1.60 3.84
C ALA A 56 -6.05 2.84 3.62
N ASP A 57 -7.25 2.69 3.04
CA ASP A 57 -8.22 3.78 2.90
C ASP A 57 -8.59 4.38 4.27
N ARG A 58 -8.83 3.52 5.27
CA ARG A 58 -9.14 3.95 6.64
C ARG A 58 -7.99 4.69 7.31
N LEU A 59 -6.76 4.21 7.12
CA LEU A 59 -5.56 4.86 7.63
C LEU A 59 -5.41 6.27 7.05
N VAL A 60 -5.57 6.42 5.74
CA VAL A 60 -5.48 7.71 5.04
C VAL A 60 -6.54 8.69 5.53
N GLN A 61 -7.77 8.21 5.77
CA GLN A 61 -8.83 9.03 6.37
C GLN A 61 -8.48 9.50 7.78
N LEU A 62 -7.89 8.64 8.62
CA LEU A 62 -7.47 9.01 9.96
C LEU A 62 -6.36 10.07 9.96
N MET A 63 -5.47 10.03 8.97
CA MET A 63 -4.38 10.99 8.84
C MET A 63 -4.83 12.38 8.31
N ASP A 64 -6.10 12.54 7.96
CA ASP A 64 -6.70 13.79 7.45
C ASP A 64 -5.88 14.42 6.30
N VAL A 65 -5.56 13.58 5.31
CA VAL A 65 -4.74 13.97 4.15
C VAL A 65 -5.42 15.10 3.36
N ALA A 66 -6.74 15.07 3.20
CA ALA A 66 -7.48 16.13 2.52
C ALA A 66 -7.27 17.51 3.16
N SER A 67 -7.38 17.59 4.50
CA SER A 67 -7.15 18.84 5.24
C SER A 67 -5.70 19.31 5.12
N THR A 68 -4.75 18.37 5.21
CA THR A 68 -3.31 18.65 5.03
C THR A 68 -3.04 19.25 3.65
N VAL A 69 -3.61 18.67 2.59
CA VAL A 69 -3.44 19.16 1.22
C VAL A 69 -4.12 20.51 1.04
N ALA A 70 -5.34 20.68 1.54
CA ALA A 70 -6.04 21.97 1.49
C ALA A 70 -5.25 23.08 2.18
N GLY A 71 -4.66 22.81 3.35
CA GLY A 71 -3.79 23.73 4.08
C GLY A 71 -2.46 24.05 3.36
N SER A 72 -2.03 23.19 2.44
CA SER A 72 -0.80 23.39 1.66
C SER A 72 -0.96 24.32 0.45
N ALA A 73 -2.21 24.52 -0.02
CA ALA A 73 -2.52 25.29 -1.22
C ALA A 73 -1.96 26.72 -1.16
N GLU A 74 -2.08 27.38 0.00
CA GLU A 74 -1.57 28.73 0.19
C GLU A 74 -0.04 28.78 0.12
N VAL A 75 0.63 27.83 0.78
CA VAL A 75 2.10 27.73 0.78
C VAL A 75 2.62 27.52 -0.65
N THR A 76 1.96 26.64 -1.42
CA THR A 76 2.32 26.40 -2.82
C THR A 76 2.08 27.64 -3.68
N ALA A 77 0.94 28.31 -3.52
CA ALA A 77 0.65 29.53 -4.27
C ALA A 77 1.68 30.63 -3.99
N ASP A 78 2.05 30.83 -2.72
CA ASP A 78 3.07 31.81 -2.33
C ASP A 78 4.45 31.45 -2.87
N ALA A 79 4.81 30.16 -2.91
CA ALA A 79 6.04 29.70 -3.52
C ALA A 79 6.07 29.98 -5.04
N MET A 80 4.95 29.77 -5.75
CA MET A 80 4.83 30.08 -7.18
C MET A 80 4.96 31.59 -7.44
N ILE A 81 4.33 32.42 -6.60
CA ILE A 81 4.39 33.89 -6.72
C ILE A 81 5.79 34.41 -6.40
N SER A 82 6.47 33.80 -5.42
CA SER A 82 7.85 34.17 -5.08
C SER A 82 8.82 33.90 -6.23
N GLN A 83 8.59 32.82 -6.99
CA GLN A 83 9.36 32.49 -8.20
C GLN A 83 8.95 33.35 -9.39
N ASN A 84 7.66 33.67 -9.53
CA ASN A 84 7.15 34.51 -10.60
C ASN A 84 6.13 35.55 -10.07
N PRO A 85 6.58 36.78 -9.76
CA PRO A 85 5.72 37.82 -9.19
C PRO A 85 4.53 38.22 -10.07
N THR A 86 4.57 37.96 -11.39
CA THR A 86 3.43 38.25 -12.28
C THR A 86 2.20 37.39 -11.96
N LEU A 87 2.37 36.30 -11.21
CA LEU A 87 1.27 35.43 -10.78
C LEU A 87 0.43 36.00 -9.64
N LYS A 88 0.88 37.08 -8.98
CA LYS A 88 0.22 37.65 -7.80
C LYS A 88 -1.29 37.93 -7.98
N PRO A 89 -1.77 38.50 -9.11
CA PRO A 89 -3.20 38.72 -9.33
C PRO A 89 -4.02 37.42 -9.47
N TYR A 90 -3.36 36.29 -9.73
CA TYR A 90 -3.98 34.99 -9.97
C TYR A 90 -3.91 34.06 -8.76
N LYS A 91 -3.50 34.54 -7.56
CA LYS A 91 -3.40 33.70 -6.34
C LYS A 91 -4.68 32.93 -6.06
N SER A 92 -5.84 33.58 -6.17
CA SER A 92 -7.14 32.94 -5.95
C SER A 92 -7.43 31.84 -6.97
N VAL A 93 -7.07 32.03 -8.24
CA VAL A 93 -7.23 31.02 -9.30
C VAL A 93 -6.33 29.81 -9.04
N ILE A 94 -5.09 30.05 -8.58
CA ILE A 94 -4.15 28.98 -8.21
C ILE A 94 -4.73 28.16 -7.04
N MET A 95 -5.26 28.83 -6.02
CA MET A 95 -5.87 28.18 -4.86
C MET A 95 -7.14 27.39 -5.24
N GLU A 96 -7.99 27.95 -6.09
CA GLU A 96 -9.19 27.27 -6.59
C GLU A 96 -8.83 26.03 -7.40
N TRP A 97 -7.85 26.15 -8.31
CA TRP A 97 -7.34 25.00 -9.05
C TRP A 97 -6.79 23.92 -8.13
N PHE A 98 -6.09 24.29 -7.06
CA PHE A 98 -5.58 23.33 -6.08
C PHE A 98 -6.72 22.58 -5.37
N GLY A 99 -7.77 23.31 -4.98
CA GLY A 99 -8.99 22.72 -4.45
C GLY A 99 -9.58 21.70 -5.42
N ILE A 100 -9.74 22.05 -6.70
CA ILE A 100 -10.29 21.14 -7.72
C ILE A 100 -9.38 19.92 -7.94
N ALA A 101 -8.07 20.14 -8.06
CA ALA A 101 -7.10 19.09 -8.37
C ALA A 101 -6.98 18.03 -7.26
N PHE A 102 -7.22 18.42 -6.01
CA PHE A 102 -7.04 17.55 -4.84
C PHE A 102 -8.34 17.25 -4.07
N ALA A 103 -9.48 17.81 -4.45
CA ALA A 103 -10.77 17.51 -3.83
C ALA A 103 -11.28 16.09 -4.11
N GLU A 104 -10.65 15.36 -5.05
CA GLU A 104 -11.13 14.05 -5.43
C GLU A 104 -10.64 12.95 -4.47
N ALA A 105 -11.56 12.03 -4.15
CA ALA A 105 -11.27 10.72 -3.56
C ALA A 105 -10.20 9.93 -4.36
N ALA A 106 -9.92 10.31 -5.61
CA ALA A 106 -8.83 9.77 -6.40
C ALA A 106 -7.45 10.05 -5.79
N PHE A 107 -7.23 11.20 -5.12
CA PHE A 107 -5.96 11.49 -4.46
C PHE A 107 -5.78 10.60 -3.23
N GLU A 108 -6.76 10.57 -2.34
CA GLU A 108 -6.72 9.71 -1.13
C GLU A 108 -6.60 8.24 -1.50
N SER A 109 -7.34 7.76 -2.51
CA SER A 109 -7.24 6.37 -2.97
C SER A 109 -5.86 6.03 -3.53
N LYS A 110 -5.22 6.96 -4.25
CA LYS A 110 -3.83 6.79 -4.71
C LYS A 110 -2.85 6.74 -3.54
N ILE A 111 -3.05 7.55 -2.51
CA ILE A 111 -2.23 7.47 -1.29
C ILE A 111 -2.47 6.14 -0.58
N ALA A 112 -3.71 5.69 -0.45
CA ALA A 112 -4.04 4.40 0.13
C ALA A 112 -3.39 3.24 -0.64
N GLU A 113 -3.34 3.30 -1.97
CA GLU A 113 -2.60 2.33 -2.80
C GLU A 113 -1.11 2.29 -2.42
N VAL A 114 -0.47 3.44 -2.21
CA VAL A 114 0.94 3.51 -1.74
C VAL A 114 1.11 2.84 -0.38
N TYR A 115 0.21 3.08 0.57
CA TYR A 115 0.27 2.44 1.90
C TYR A 115 0.02 0.93 1.82
N SER A 116 -0.97 0.49 1.04
CA SER A 116 -1.28 -0.93 0.85
C SER A 116 -0.14 -1.71 0.19
N ALA A 117 0.66 -1.05 -0.65
CA ALA A 117 1.82 -1.67 -1.29
C ALA A 117 3.06 -1.71 -0.38
N ALA A 118 3.13 -0.83 0.62
CA ALA A 118 4.29 -0.67 1.49
C ALA A 118 4.18 -1.44 2.81
N PHE A 119 2.96 -1.69 3.29
CA PHE A 119 2.70 -2.29 4.61
C PHE A 119 1.78 -3.50 4.50
N SER A 120 2.02 -4.50 5.34
CA SER A 120 1.14 -5.67 5.48
C SER A 120 -0.18 -5.31 6.18
N GLU A 121 -1.18 -6.19 6.05
CA GLU A 121 -2.47 -6.05 6.74
C GLU A 121 -2.31 -5.82 8.25
N THR A 122 -1.41 -6.58 8.89
CA THR A 122 -1.14 -6.48 10.33
C THR A 122 -0.58 -5.12 10.70
N GLU A 123 0.42 -4.62 9.97
CA GLU A 123 1.03 -3.32 10.22
C GLU A 123 0.03 -2.17 9.99
N LEU A 124 -0.81 -2.27 8.95
CA LEU A 124 -1.88 -1.30 8.72
C LEU A 124 -2.86 -1.26 9.91
N ARG A 125 -3.25 -2.41 10.46
CA ARG A 125 -4.12 -2.48 11.65
C ARG A 125 -3.46 -1.88 12.89
N GLU A 126 -2.17 -2.15 13.10
CA GLU A 126 -1.41 -1.59 14.22
C GLU A 126 -1.29 -0.07 14.14
N MET A 127 -0.98 0.47 12.96
CA MET A 127 -0.93 1.91 12.74
C MET A 127 -2.28 2.58 12.98
N ILE A 128 -3.37 2.00 12.45
CA ILE A 128 -4.73 2.47 12.69
C ILE A 128 -5.03 2.48 14.19
N GLY A 129 -4.74 1.38 14.89
CA GLY A 129 -4.97 1.28 16.34
C GLY A 129 -4.19 2.31 17.14
N PHE A 130 -2.97 2.66 16.71
CA PHE A 130 -2.21 3.75 17.31
C PHE A 130 -2.82 5.13 17.02
N TYR A 131 -3.14 5.43 15.76
CA TYR A 131 -3.69 6.72 15.36
C TYR A 131 -5.06 7.01 15.96
N GLU A 132 -5.84 6.00 16.31
CA GLU A 132 -7.11 6.16 17.04
C GLU A 132 -6.92 6.60 18.51
N THR A 133 -5.73 6.47 19.08
CA THR A 133 -5.48 6.90 20.46
C THR A 133 -5.42 8.44 20.56
N PRO A 134 -5.69 9.03 21.75
CA PRO A 134 -5.53 10.47 21.95
C PRO A 134 -4.13 11.00 21.62
N THR A 135 -3.09 10.20 21.89
CA THR A 135 -1.71 10.56 21.53
C THR A 135 -1.47 10.48 20.02
N GLY A 136 -2.03 9.47 19.35
CA GLY A 136 -1.94 9.31 17.90
C GLY A 136 -2.63 10.45 17.14
N GLN A 137 -3.84 10.81 17.55
CA GLN A 137 -4.56 11.97 17.00
C GLN A 137 -3.77 13.27 17.22
N ARG A 138 -3.26 13.49 18.44
CA ARG A 138 -2.40 14.65 18.72
C ARG A 138 -1.13 14.67 17.87
N LEU A 139 -0.57 13.51 17.54
CA LEU A 139 0.60 13.44 16.66
C LEU A 139 0.24 13.91 15.24
N ILE A 140 -0.89 13.45 14.68
CA ILE A 140 -1.39 13.88 13.36
C ILE A 140 -1.56 15.39 13.33
N GLU A 141 -2.25 15.96 14.32
CA GLU A 141 -2.48 17.42 14.43
C GLU A 141 -1.17 18.22 14.53
N MET A 142 -0.18 17.70 15.29
CA MET A 142 1.08 18.40 15.54
C MET A 142 2.12 18.20 14.44
N GLN A 143 1.96 17.19 13.59
CA GLN A 143 2.97 16.79 12.60
C GLN A 143 3.37 17.93 11.66
N PRO A 144 2.43 18.72 11.07
CA PRO A 144 2.78 19.85 10.20
C PRO A 144 3.63 20.89 10.92
N GLU A 145 3.31 21.22 12.17
CA GLU A 145 4.04 22.21 12.97
C GLU A 145 5.44 21.69 13.36
N LEU A 146 5.55 20.41 13.70
CA LEU A 146 6.85 19.78 13.98
C LEU A 146 7.75 19.80 12.74
N PHE A 147 7.21 19.47 11.56
CA PHE A 147 7.95 19.58 10.30
C PHE A 147 8.38 21.02 10.02
N ARG A 148 7.49 22.00 10.19
CA ARG A 148 7.80 23.42 9.99
C ARG A 148 8.94 23.90 10.89
N LYS A 149 8.90 23.52 12.17
CA LYS A 149 9.97 23.83 13.13
C LYS A 149 11.28 23.15 12.76
N GLY A 150 11.24 21.86 12.40
CA GLY A 150 12.42 21.12 11.94
C GLY A 150 13.07 21.76 10.71
N ALA A 151 12.27 22.15 9.73
CA ALA A 151 12.75 22.86 8.54
C ALA A 151 13.36 24.23 8.89
N ALA A 152 12.78 24.98 9.82
CA ALA A 152 13.34 26.26 10.27
C ALA A 152 14.71 26.09 10.95
N ILE A 153 14.85 25.08 11.81
CA ILE A 153 16.12 24.72 12.45
C ILE A 153 17.15 24.35 11.38
N GLY A 154 16.79 23.51 10.41
CA GLY A 154 17.68 23.12 9.32
C GLY A 154 18.16 24.29 8.48
N ARG A 155 17.28 25.25 8.16
CA ARG A 155 17.68 26.49 7.47
C ARG A 155 18.67 27.31 8.28
N GLN A 156 18.38 27.53 9.56
CA GLN A 156 19.27 28.30 10.45
C GLN A 156 20.67 27.66 10.53
N LEU A 157 20.76 26.34 10.75
CA LEU A 157 22.03 25.62 10.77
C LEU A 157 22.78 25.72 9.43
N GLY A 158 22.06 25.70 8.31
CA GLY A 158 22.63 25.90 6.98
C GLY A 158 23.19 27.31 6.79
N GLU A 159 22.49 28.33 7.27
CA GLU A 159 22.92 29.73 7.22
C GLU A 159 24.17 29.97 8.10
N GLU A 160 24.16 29.45 9.33
CA GLU A 160 25.29 29.50 10.26
C GLU A 160 26.55 28.83 9.68
N LYS A 161 26.39 27.76 8.91
CA LYS A 161 27.49 26.99 8.30
C LYS A 161 27.75 27.36 6.84
N SER A 162 27.13 28.43 6.34
CA SER A 162 27.24 28.81 4.93
C SER A 162 28.67 29.18 4.51
N GLY A 163 29.45 29.77 5.43
CA GLY A 163 30.88 30.04 5.21
C GLY A 163 31.72 28.76 5.05
N LEU A 164 31.45 27.71 5.84
CA LEU A 164 32.14 26.43 5.71
C LEU A 164 31.88 25.79 4.34
N LEU A 165 30.64 25.88 3.84
CA LEU A 165 30.31 25.40 2.51
C LEU A 165 31.11 26.15 1.42
N GLN A 166 31.26 27.47 1.53
CA GLN A 166 32.06 28.26 0.59
C GLN A 166 33.54 27.84 0.60
N GLU A 167 34.11 27.60 1.78
CA GLU A 167 35.50 27.11 1.92
C GLU A 167 35.68 25.73 1.28
N MET A 168 34.74 24.81 1.52
CA MET A 168 34.76 23.48 0.91
C MET A 168 34.67 23.54 -0.62
N ILE A 169 33.81 24.41 -1.16
CA ILE A 169 33.69 24.63 -2.61
C ILE A 169 34.98 25.20 -3.18
N ALA A 170 35.56 26.23 -2.53
CA ALA A 170 36.80 26.85 -2.98
C ALA A 170 37.97 25.86 -2.98
N THR A 171 38.08 25.05 -1.92
CA THR A 171 39.09 23.98 -1.81
C THR A 171 38.94 22.98 -2.95
N ARG A 172 37.71 22.50 -3.20
CA ARG A 172 37.46 21.53 -4.26
C ARG A 172 37.72 22.10 -5.66
N ALA A 173 37.37 23.37 -5.89
CA ALA A 173 37.64 24.03 -7.17
C ALA A 173 39.15 24.09 -7.45
N ALA A 174 39.96 24.47 -6.45
CA ALA A 174 41.42 24.50 -6.60
C ALA A 174 42.04 23.11 -6.84
N GLU A 175 41.48 22.05 -6.25
CA GLU A 175 41.91 20.68 -6.54
C GLU A 175 41.64 20.28 -8.00
N LEU A 176 40.43 20.58 -8.50
CA LEU A 176 40.02 20.24 -9.87
C LEU A 176 40.90 20.95 -10.90
N GLU A 177 41.18 22.24 -10.70
CA GLU A 177 42.10 23.01 -11.56
C GLU A 177 43.49 22.38 -11.63
N ARG A 178 44.01 21.89 -10.49
CA ARG A 178 45.32 21.20 -10.43
C ARG A 178 45.32 19.84 -11.12
N LEU A 179 44.17 19.20 -11.21
CA LEU A 179 43.99 17.92 -11.90
C LEU A 179 43.68 18.10 -13.40
N GLY A 180 43.56 19.34 -13.88
CA GLY A 180 43.22 19.64 -15.27
C GLY A 180 41.80 19.23 -15.67
N GLN A 181 40.89 19.19 -14.69
CA GLN A 181 39.46 18.90 -14.89
C GLN A 181 38.64 20.17 -14.94
#